data_AF-H0SI72-F1
#
_entry.id   AF-H0SI72-F1
#
_cell.length_a   1.000
_cell.length_b   1.000
_cell.length_c   1.000
_cell.angle_alpha   90.00
_cell.angle_beta   90.00
_cell.angle_gamma   90.00
#
_symmetry.space_group_name_H-M   'P 1'
#
loop_
_entity.id
_entity.type
_entity.pdbx_description
1 polymer ?
#
loop_
_entity_poly.entity_id
_entity_poly.type
_entity_poly.pdbx_seq_one_letter_code
_entity_poly.pdbx_strand_id
1 'polypeptide(L)'
;MRNKGLLATGVVLSAALAAGPGLAANLDATSTVDAVTVYPDGATVTRVIALDLPAGDSTAIAKDFPLGFDAASLRVEGDAGAKLTIGTVDAKPPRAAPPVNLPEIDKRIEALKDERANLDGAIAAALARKKFAERFAEASPAGLGEKGEARPIAEWRSAFAAVAEEVGQADAAIRDAERKQREIDREVTRLQADRAAKPPSKMEVQIELSAAAATKARLRVTYAVRNARWVPLYDARLDTSAKDRKPTLELVRRAEIQQSTGEDWSDVALSVSTVRTGRGGSAPELRTVIAQYPPPPAPPMAQLGTLADKTARLRAVEPQAPVAAAPEAKRAEERETAVEIGAYQTAFRLPGRVSIGTNDGAKSLRISTAAITPELIIRAAPVADPTAYLEASFTQGEDAPLLPGKVSIYRDGMFVGSSRLATAGKDETVRLGFGADDKVKVERSVIKRNEGSAGLIVTTAKIDERAFKTTVRNAHDFPVKVAIQDQLPVSENEEIVVEMLPSTTPPTATNVRDRRGVTEWVVDAKPGETKDISFAWRVRWPKDKTIVIQPSG
;
A
#
# COMPACT_ATOMS: atom_id res chain seq x y z
N MET A 1 -99.60 -32.29 7.70
CA MET A 1 -98.44 -31.38 7.47
C MET A 1 -97.56 -32.07 6.43
N ARG A 2 -97.58 -31.70 5.12
CA ARG A 2 -96.74 -30.67 4.46
C ARG A 2 -95.26 -30.78 4.90
N ASN A 3 -94.22 -30.82 4.06
CA ASN A 3 -94.03 -30.91 2.61
C ASN A 3 -92.49 -31.05 2.41
N LYS A 4 -92.08 -31.80 1.38
CA LYS A 4 -90.89 -31.68 0.48
C LYS A 4 -89.56 -31.07 0.97
N GLY A 5 -88.46 -31.76 0.62
CA GLY A 5 -87.06 -31.32 0.84
C GLY A 5 -86.52 -30.28 -0.14
N LEU A 6 -85.22 -30.00 -0.06
CA LEU A 6 -84.43 -29.33 -1.09
C LEU A 6 -82.93 -29.64 -0.91
N LEU A 7 -82.27 -29.96 -2.03
CA LEU A 7 -80.82 -30.02 -2.21
C LEU A 7 -80.18 -28.64 -2.03
N ALA A 8 -78.95 -28.60 -1.52
CA ALA A 8 -78.06 -27.45 -1.68
C ALA A 8 -76.65 -27.93 -2.05
N THR A 9 -76.34 -27.73 -3.33
CA THR A 9 -75.07 -27.97 -4.02
C THR A 9 -74.03 -26.95 -3.56
N GLY A 10 -72.92 -27.42 -2.96
CA GLY A 10 -71.76 -26.57 -2.63
C GLY A 10 -70.73 -26.64 -3.76
N VAL A 11 -70.57 -25.55 -4.49
CA VAL A 11 -69.58 -25.36 -5.56
C VAL A 11 -68.17 -25.30 -4.94
N VAL A 12 -67.31 -26.26 -5.30
CA VAL A 12 -65.87 -26.20 -5.05
C VAL A 12 -65.23 -25.34 -6.15
N LEU A 13 -64.87 -24.10 -5.80
CA LEU A 13 -64.07 -23.24 -6.68
C LEU A 13 -62.59 -23.50 -6.40
N SER A 14 -62.01 -24.49 -7.08
CA SER A 14 -60.57 -24.71 -7.11
C SER A 14 -59.93 -23.57 -7.92
N ALA A 15 -59.47 -22.52 -7.23
CA ALA A 15 -58.55 -21.56 -7.81
C ALA A 15 -57.18 -22.23 -7.94
N ALA A 16 -56.94 -22.87 -9.09
CA ALA A 16 -55.62 -23.29 -9.50
C ALA A 16 -54.76 -22.03 -9.68
N LEU A 17 -53.92 -21.71 -8.69
CA LEU A 17 -52.77 -20.84 -8.93
C LEU A 17 -51.88 -21.57 -9.94
N ALA A 18 -51.88 -21.09 -11.17
CA ALA A 18 -50.86 -21.42 -12.14
C ALA A 18 -49.53 -20.88 -11.59
N ALA A 19 -48.73 -21.76 -10.97
CA ALA A 19 -47.33 -21.53 -10.75
C ALA A 19 -46.65 -21.48 -12.12
N GLY A 20 -46.50 -20.28 -12.68
CA GLY A 20 -45.61 -20.07 -13.80
C GLY A 20 -44.18 -20.46 -13.39
N PRO A 21 -43.33 -20.93 -14.31
CA PRO A 21 -41.93 -21.21 -14.01
C PRO A 21 -41.30 -19.93 -13.45
N GLY A 22 -40.91 -19.98 -12.18
CA GLY A 22 -40.27 -18.87 -11.49
C GLY A 22 -38.96 -18.56 -12.18
N LEU A 23 -38.94 -17.49 -12.98
CA LEU A 23 -37.69 -16.87 -13.38
C LEU A 23 -37.03 -16.38 -12.09
N ALA A 24 -35.81 -16.84 -11.82
CA ALA A 24 -35.04 -16.41 -10.67
C ALA A 24 -35.03 -14.87 -10.62
N ALA A 25 -35.44 -14.29 -9.50
CA ALA A 25 -35.50 -12.84 -9.36
C ALA A 25 -34.07 -12.27 -9.35
N ASN A 26 -33.75 -11.38 -10.29
CA ASN A 26 -32.50 -10.61 -10.23
C ASN A 26 -32.66 -9.48 -9.21
N LEU A 27 -31.85 -9.51 -8.16
CA LEU A 27 -31.84 -8.53 -7.09
C LEU A 27 -30.55 -7.71 -7.22
N ASP A 28 -30.68 -6.42 -7.56
CA ASP A 28 -29.54 -5.51 -7.48
C ASP A 28 -29.11 -5.37 -6.02
N ALA A 29 -27.83 -5.65 -5.77
CA ALA A 29 -27.23 -5.71 -4.44
C ALA A 29 -26.18 -4.61 -4.30
N THR A 30 -26.12 -3.99 -3.12
CA THR A 30 -25.03 -3.10 -2.74
C THR A 30 -24.24 -3.74 -1.62
N SER A 31 -22.92 -3.54 -1.64
CA SER A 31 -22.03 -4.13 -0.66
C SER A 31 -21.22 -3.06 0.05
N THR A 32 -20.79 -3.36 1.28
CA THR A 32 -19.94 -2.48 2.08
C THR A 32 -18.76 -3.27 2.60
N VAL A 33 -17.56 -2.68 2.58
CA VAL A 33 -16.40 -3.31 3.20
C VAL A 33 -16.58 -3.27 4.72
N ASP A 34 -16.55 -4.43 5.36
CA ASP A 34 -16.73 -4.55 6.82
C ASP A 34 -15.41 -4.84 7.53
N ALA A 35 -14.57 -5.71 6.96
CA ALA A 35 -13.31 -6.10 7.55
C ALA A 35 -12.21 -6.27 6.49
N VAL A 36 -10.97 -5.98 6.90
CA VAL A 36 -9.79 -6.15 6.05
C VAL A 36 -8.65 -6.76 6.86
N THR A 37 -8.01 -7.79 6.31
CA THR A 37 -6.75 -8.35 6.82
C THR A 37 -5.65 -8.04 5.83
N VAL A 38 -4.67 -7.23 6.21
CA VAL A 38 -3.54 -6.86 5.35
C VAL A 38 -2.34 -7.77 5.59
N TYR A 39 -1.74 -8.26 4.52
CA TYR A 39 -0.54 -9.09 4.51
C TYR A 39 0.64 -8.30 3.95
N PRO A 40 1.89 -8.79 4.02
CA PRO A 40 3.03 -8.11 3.41
C PRO A 40 2.95 -8.04 1.88
N ASP A 41 2.07 -8.82 1.25
CA ASP A 41 1.96 -9.00 -0.20
C ASP A 41 0.51 -8.95 -0.76
N GLY A 42 -0.45 -8.52 0.05
CA GLY A 42 -1.84 -8.41 -0.37
C GLY A 42 -2.77 -8.05 0.79
N ALA A 43 -4.06 -8.16 0.57
CA ALA A 43 -5.06 -8.13 1.63
C ALA A 43 -6.21 -9.10 1.31
N THR A 44 -6.86 -9.59 2.36
CA THR A 44 -8.18 -10.21 2.28
C THR A 44 -9.21 -9.18 2.71
N VAL A 45 -10.21 -8.97 1.88
CA VAL A 45 -11.30 -8.02 2.11
C VAL A 45 -12.59 -8.82 2.29
N THR A 46 -13.32 -8.50 3.36
CA THR A 46 -14.66 -9.05 3.62
C THR A 46 -15.69 -7.94 3.51
N ARG A 47 -16.62 -8.13 2.58
CA ARG A 47 -17.76 -7.27 2.36
C ARG A 47 -19.03 -7.87 2.92
N VAL A 48 -19.97 -7.01 3.29
CA VAL A 48 -21.31 -7.40 3.73
C VAL A 48 -22.34 -6.92 2.71
N ILE A 49 -23.26 -7.81 2.35
CA ILE A 49 -24.44 -7.52 1.53
C ILE A 49 -25.68 -7.87 2.37
N ALA A 50 -26.58 -6.91 2.52
CA ALA A 50 -27.88 -7.12 3.16
C ALA A 50 -28.98 -7.15 2.10
N LEU A 51 -29.81 -8.19 2.12
CA LEU A 51 -30.85 -8.42 1.11
C LEU A 51 -32.16 -8.84 1.80
N ASP A 52 -33.27 -8.38 1.25
CA ASP A 52 -34.59 -8.96 1.52
C ASP A 52 -34.87 -9.98 0.41
N LEU A 53 -34.75 -11.27 0.73
CA LEU A 53 -34.92 -12.36 -0.23
C LEU A 53 -36.38 -12.83 -0.28
N PRO A 54 -36.99 -12.98 -1.46
CA PRO A 54 -38.25 -13.70 -1.61
C PRO A 54 -38.05 -15.20 -1.38
N ALA A 55 -39.15 -15.94 -1.21
CA ALA A 55 -39.09 -17.41 -1.22
C ALA A 55 -38.78 -17.92 -2.63
N GLY A 56 -37.94 -18.95 -2.74
CA GLY A 56 -37.49 -19.54 -3.99
C GLY A 56 -36.12 -19.02 -4.44
N ASP A 57 -35.86 -19.11 -5.74
CA ASP A 57 -34.55 -18.82 -6.33
C ASP A 57 -34.42 -17.34 -6.68
N SER A 58 -33.24 -16.78 -6.42
CA SER A 58 -32.88 -15.38 -6.69
C SER A 58 -31.41 -15.27 -7.05
N THR A 59 -31.06 -14.27 -7.85
CA THR A 59 -29.67 -13.94 -8.16
C THR A 59 -29.35 -12.56 -7.64
N ALA A 60 -28.49 -12.46 -6.64
CA ALA A 60 -27.99 -11.19 -6.14
C ALA A 60 -26.85 -10.69 -7.04
N ILE A 61 -26.95 -9.45 -7.53
CA ILE A 61 -26.00 -8.84 -8.47
C ILE A 61 -25.37 -7.61 -7.85
N ALA A 62 -24.10 -7.71 -7.45
CA ALA A 62 -23.35 -6.61 -6.86
C ALA A 62 -22.29 -6.07 -7.84
N LYS A 63 -22.38 -4.78 -8.19
CA LYS A 63 -21.62 -4.14 -9.29
C LYS A 63 -20.49 -3.22 -8.82
N ASP A 64 -20.06 -3.40 -7.58
CA ASP A 64 -19.25 -2.46 -6.83
C ASP A 64 -17.88 -3.01 -6.37
N PHE A 65 -17.45 -4.15 -6.91
CA PHE A 65 -16.18 -4.81 -6.58
C PHE A 65 -15.00 -4.22 -7.37
N PRO A 66 -13.77 -4.18 -6.83
CA PRO A 66 -12.62 -3.63 -7.52
C PRO A 66 -12.17 -4.51 -8.71
N LEU A 67 -11.62 -3.93 -9.78
CA LEU A 67 -11.12 -4.72 -10.93
C LEU A 67 -10.01 -5.71 -10.59
N GLY A 68 -9.20 -5.40 -9.59
CA GLY A 68 -7.99 -6.14 -9.26
C GLY A 68 -8.15 -7.28 -8.26
N PHE A 69 -9.38 -7.63 -7.85
CA PHE A 69 -9.54 -8.77 -6.93
C PHE A 69 -9.33 -10.10 -7.64
N ASP A 70 -8.82 -11.08 -6.88
CA ASP A 70 -8.62 -12.43 -7.38
C ASP A 70 -9.95 -13.20 -7.38
N ALA A 71 -10.55 -13.39 -8.55
CA ALA A 71 -11.81 -14.12 -8.71
C ALA A 71 -11.77 -15.55 -8.12
N ALA A 72 -10.62 -16.24 -8.15
CA ALA A 72 -10.49 -17.59 -7.62
C ALA A 72 -10.55 -17.64 -6.08
N SER A 73 -10.29 -16.50 -5.42
CA SER A 73 -10.34 -16.35 -3.97
C SER A 73 -11.75 -16.03 -3.43
N LEU A 74 -12.73 -15.80 -4.30
CA LEU A 74 -14.07 -15.36 -3.92
C LEU A 74 -14.81 -16.43 -3.11
N ARG A 75 -15.22 -16.09 -1.89
CA ARG A 75 -15.99 -16.95 -0.99
C ARG A 75 -17.20 -16.21 -0.47
N VAL A 76 -18.34 -16.88 -0.38
CA VAL A 76 -19.59 -16.31 0.12
C VAL A 76 -20.12 -17.18 1.24
N GLU A 77 -20.38 -16.55 2.37
CA GLU A 77 -21.12 -17.13 3.49
C GLU A 77 -22.40 -16.33 3.69
N GLY A 78 -23.45 -16.94 4.20
CA GLY A 78 -24.74 -16.28 4.37
C GLY A 78 -25.40 -16.69 5.68
N ASP A 79 -25.96 -15.69 6.36
CA ASP A 79 -26.83 -15.88 7.52
C ASP A 79 -28.22 -15.33 7.19
N ALA A 80 -29.27 -16.06 7.55
CA ALA A 80 -30.65 -15.68 7.27
C ALA A 80 -31.61 -16.29 8.30
N GLY A 81 -32.78 -15.65 8.49
CA GLY A 81 -33.83 -16.15 9.37
C GLY A 81 -34.52 -17.43 8.89
N ALA A 82 -34.38 -17.78 7.62
CA ALA A 82 -34.84 -19.04 7.03
C ALA A 82 -33.68 -19.80 6.39
N LYS A 83 -33.89 -21.10 6.08
CA LYS A 83 -32.90 -21.91 5.38
C LYS A 83 -32.52 -21.25 4.05
N LEU A 84 -31.25 -20.90 3.92
CA LEU A 84 -30.64 -20.29 2.74
C LEU A 84 -29.63 -21.26 2.13
N THR A 85 -29.71 -21.45 0.81
CA THR A 85 -28.71 -22.18 0.03
C THR A 85 -28.01 -21.19 -0.88
N ILE A 86 -26.68 -21.23 -0.90
CA ILE A 86 -25.85 -20.45 -1.83
C ILE A 86 -25.43 -21.40 -2.96
N GLY A 87 -25.77 -21.04 -4.18
CA GLY A 87 -25.42 -21.76 -5.40
C GLY A 87 -24.12 -21.25 -6.00
N THR A 88 -24.14 -20.99 -7.31
CA THR A 88 -22.98 -20.48 -8.04
C THR A 88 -22.63 -19.07 -7.63
N VAL A 89 -21.32 -18.77 -7.58
CA VAL A 89 -20.79 -17.43 -7.36
C VAL A 89 -19.86 -17.10 -8.52
N ASP A 90 -20.26 -16.14 -9.35
CA ASP A 90 -19.53 -15.75 -10.54
C ASP A 90 -19.03 -14.30 -10.45
N ALA A 91 -17.77 -14.08 -10.84
CA ALA A 91 -17.21 -12.76 -11.04
C ALA A 91 -17.14 -12.46 -12.54
N LYS A 92 -17.84 -11.41 -12.98
CA LYS A 92 -17.86 -10.95 -14.37
C LYS A 92 -17.16 -9.59 -14.48
N PRO A 93 -16.25 -9.42 -15.45
CA PRO A 93 -15.74 -8.10 -15.74
C PRO A 93 -16.88 -7.18 -16.16
N PRO A 94 -16.76 -5.86 -15.90
CA PRO A 94 -17.75 -4.93 -16.40
C PRO A 94 -17.85 -5.07 -17.92
N ARG A 95 -19.07 -5.01 -18.45
CA ARG A 95 -19.29 -5.02 -19.89
C ARG A 95 -18.46 -3.89 -20.50
N ALA A 96 -17.59 -4.22 -21.46
CA ALA A 96 -16.73 -3.24 -22.11
C ALA A 96 -17.62 -2.11 -22.65
N ALA A 97 -17.45 -0.90 -22.11
CA ALA A 97 -18.02 0.27 -22.73
C ALA A 97 -17.39 0.41 -24.12
N PRO A 98 -18.15 0.73 -25.17
CA PRO A 98 -17.58 1.06 -26.46
C PRO A 98 -16.49 2.14 -26.26
N PRO A 99 -15.34 2.07 -26.96
CA PRO A 99 -14.35 3.12 -26.88
C PRO A 99 -15.00 4.46 -27.23
N VAL A 100 -15.04 5.37 -26.26
CA VAL A 100 -15.61 6.70 -26.44
C VAL A 100 -14.63 7.49 -27.31
N ASN A 101 -14.98 7.69 -28.59
CA ASN A 101 -14.19 8.51 -29.51
C ASN A 101 -14.40 9.99 -29.20
N LEU A 102 -13.72 10.49 -28.15
CA LEU A 102 -13.86 11.87 -27.66
C LEU A 102 -13.70 12.93 -28.77
N PRO A 103 -12.71 12.83 -29.69
CA PRO A 103 -12.60 13.77 -30.82
C PRO A 103 -13.81 13.80 -31.75
N GLU A 104 -14.48 12.68 -31.98
CA GLU A 104 -15.64 12.59 -32.87
C GLU A 104 -16.91 13.10 -32.18
N ILE A 105 -17.06 12.81 -30.89
CA ILE A 105 -18.14 13.36 -30.05
C ILE A 105 -18.02 14.88 -29.94
N ASP A 106 -16.82 15.41 -29.68
CA ASP A 106 -16.58 16.85 -29.61
C ASP A 106 -16.90 17.54 -30.94
N LYS A 107 -16.46 16.96 -32.08
CA LYS A 107 -16.80 17.47 -33.43
C LYS A 107 -18.31 17.45 -33.68
N ARG A 108 -19.00 16.39 -33.26
CA ARG A 108 -20.45 16.26 -33.47
C ARG A 108 -21.23 17.25 -32.61
N ILE A 109 -20.82 17.46 -31.36
CA ILE A 109 -21.42 18.46 -30.47
C ILE A 109 -21.25 19.87 -31.06
N GLU A 110 -20.06 20.22 -31.54
CA GLU A 110 -19.83 21.54 -32.17
C GLU A 110 -20.66 21.70 -33.44
N ALA A 111 -20.70 20.70 -34.33
CA ALA A 111 -21.53 20.75 -35.53
C ALA A 111 -23.03 20.92 -35.22
N LEU A 112 -23.54 20.26 -34.18
CA LEU A 112 -24.92 20.38 -33.72
C LEU A 112 -25.21 21.76 -33.11
N LYS A 113 -24.26 22.37 -32.39
CA LYS A 113 -24.39 23.74 -31.89
C LYS A 113 -24.41 24.76 -33.03
N ASP A 114 -23.57 24.59 -34.04
CA ASP A 114 -23.57 25.43 -35.24
C ASP A 114 -24.90 25.32 -35.99
N GLU A 115 -25.44 24.09 -36.14
CA GLU A 115 -26.76 23.87 -36.73
C GLU A 115 -27.87 24.55 -35.93
N ARG A 116 -27.82 24.47 -34.60
CA ARG A 116 -28.75 25.15 -33.70
C ARG A 116 -28.69 26.68 -33.86
N ALA A 117 -27.49 27.25 -33.96
CA ALA A 117 -27.28 28.68 -34.19
C ALA A 117 -27.81 29.14 -35.55
N ASN A 118 -27.67 28.31 -36.59
CA ASN A 118 -28.27 28.57 -37.90
C ASN A 118 -29.81 28.58 -37.82
N LEU A 119 -30.41 27.68 -37.04
CA LEU A 119 -31.85 27.67 -36.79
C LEU A 119 -32.30 28.89 -35.97
N ASP A 120 -31.51 29.36 -35.00
CA ASP A 120 -31.77 30.61 -34.28
C ASP A 120 -31.82 31.81 -35.26
N GLY A 121 -30.87 31.86 -36.21
CA GLY A 121 -30.88 32.85 -37.29
C GLY A 121 -32.10 32.76 -38.20
N ALA A 122 -32.52 31.55 -38.57
CA ALA A 122 -33.71 31.33 -39.39
C ALA A 122 -35.01 31.74 -38.67
N ILE A 123 -35.11 31.45 -37.36
CA ILE A 123 -36.22 31.90 -36.51
C ILE A 123 -36.23 33.43 -36.44
N ALA A 124 -35.08 34.07 -36.19
CA ALA A 124 -34.98 35.52 -36.14
C ALA A 124 -35.41 36.18 -37.47
N ALA A 125 -35.00 35.61 -38.61
CA ALA A 125 -35.41 36.07 -39.93
C ALA A 125 -36.92 35.89 -40.17
N ALA A 126 -37.49 34.74 -39.79
CA ALA A 126 -38.92 34.48 -39.91
C ALA A 126 -39.75 35.41 -38.99
N LEU A 127 -39.30 35.66 -37.76
CA LEU A 127 -39.90 36.63 -36.85
C LEU A 127 -39.86 38.05 -37.41
N ALA A 128 -38.75 38.45 -38.04
CA ALA A 128 -38.64 39.75 -38.70
C ALA A 128 -39.63 39.89 -39.87
N ARG A 129 -39.77 38.86 -40.71
CA ARG A 129 -40.76 38.83 -41.80
C ARG A 129 -42.20 38.89 -41.29
N LYS A 130 -42.52 38.09 -40.27
CA LYS A 130 -43.83 38.12 -39.60
C LYS A 130 -44.14 39.52 -39.07
N LYS A 131 -43.21 40.12 -38.32
CA LYS A 131 -43.36 41.47 -37.76
C LYS A 131 -43.53 42.52 -38.86
N PHE A 132 -42.80 42.39 -39.97
CA PHE A 132 -42.97 43.28 -41.12
C PHE A 132 -44.37 43.17 -41.72
N ALA A 133 -44.86 41.94 -41.95
CA ALA A 133 -46.21 41.69 -42.48
C ALA A 133 -47.31 42.21 -41.52
N GLU A 134 -47.16 42.00 -40.21
CA GLU A 134 -48.05 42.54 -39.18
C GLU A 134 -48.06 44.08 -39.18
N ARG A 135 -46.88 44.72 -39.23
CA ARG A 135 -46.77 46.19 -39.30
C ARG A 135 -47.35 46.76 -40.58
N PHE A 136 -47.18 46.08 -41.70
CA PHE A 136 -47.79 46.45 -42.98
C PHE A 136 -49.33 46.44 -42.88
N ALA A 137 -49.89 45.44 -42.20
CA ALA A 137 -51.33 45.38 -41.95
C ALA A 137 -51.82 46.47 -40.98
N GLU A 138 -51.04 46.80 -39.93
CA GLU A 138 -51.37 47.85 -38.96
C GLU A 138 -51.29 49.28 -39.55
N ALA A 139 -50.31 49.54 -40.43
CA ALA A 139 -50.09 50.86 -41.04
C ALA A 139 -50.99 51.13 -42.27
N SER A 140 -51.56 50.09 -42.87
CA SER A 140 -52.36 50.20 -44.09
C SER A 140 -53.69 50.97 -44.01
N PRO A 141 -54.29 51.36 -42.85
CA PRO A 141 -55.52 52.16 -42.89
C PRO A 141 -55.35 53.61 -43.41
N ALA A 142 -54.13 54.13 -43.63
CA ALA A 142 -53.92 55.53 -44.02
C ALA A 142 -53.00 55.70 -45.25
N GLY A 143 -53.60 56.02 -46.42
CA GLY A 143 -52.98 56.85 -47.46
C GLY A 143 -52.03 56.22 -48.49
N LEU A 144 -52.50 55.26 -49.30
CA LEU A 144 -51.71 54.64 -50.39
C LEU A 144 -52.25 54.90 -51.82
N GLY A 145 -52.98 56.00 -52.03
CA GLY A 145 -53.17 56.60 -53.36
C GLY A 145 -52.21 57.79 -53.54
N GLU A 146 -51.78 58.11 -54.76
CA GLU A 146 -50.87 59.25 -55.08
C GLU A 146 -51.32 60.61 -54.48
N LYS A 147 -52.58 60.72 -54.02
CA LYS A 147 -53.17 61.91 -53.39
C LYS A 147 -53.97 61.64 -52.10
N GLY A 148 -53.78 60.48 -51.45
CA GLY A 148 -54.46 60.16 -50.17
C GLY A 148 -55.89 59.61 -50.29
N GLU A 149 -56.27 59.08 -51.45
CA GLU A 149 -57.59 58.44 -51.67
C GLU A 149 -57.65 56.98 -51.19
N ALA A 150 -58.85 56.52 -50.80
CA ALA A 150 -59.11 55.15 -50.37
C ALA A 150 -59.07 54.16 -51.54
N ARG A 151 -58.30 53.07 -51.41
CA ARG A 151 -58.18 52.02 -52.43
C ARG A 151 -59.46 51.18 -52.57
N PRO A 152 -59.75 50.59 -53.76
CA PRO A 152 -60.90 49.71 -53.98
C PRO A 152 -60.91 48.48 -53.05
N ILE A 153 -62.09 48.07 -52.56
CA ILE A 153 -62.30 46.92 -51.65
C ILE A 153 -61.66 45.61 -52.17
N ALA A 154 -61.58 45.42 -53.49
CA ALA A 154 -60.93 44.26 -54.10
C ALA A 154 -59.41 44.20 -53.83
N GLU A 155 -58.73 45.35 -53.77
CA GLU A 155 -57.29 45.43 -53.45
C GLU A 155 -57.00 45.19 -51.96
N TRP A 156 -57.98 45.41 -51.08
CA TRP A 156 -57.86 45.08 -49.65
C TRP A 156 -57.87 43.59 -49.39
N ARG A 157 -58.72 42.83 -50.09
CA ARG A 157 -58.76 41.36 -49.95
C ARG A 157 -57.45 40.71 -50.40
N SER A 158 -56.83 41.19 -51.48
CA SER A 158 -55.53 40.67 -51.95
C SER A 158 -54.40 41.02 -50.98
N ALA A 159 -54.38 42.23 -50.42
CA ALA A 159 -53.40 42.62 -49.41
C ALA A 159 -53.52 41.80 -48.11
N PHE A 160 -54.74 41.58 -47.60
CA PHE A 160 -54.95 40.72 -46.43
C PHE A 160 -54.58 39.25 -46.68
N ALA A 161 -54.88 38.73 -47.88
CA ALA A 161 -54.48 37.38 -48.26
C ALA A 161 -52.95 37.24 -48.30
N ALA A 162 -52.23 38.20 -48.87
CA ALA A 162 -50.77 38.20 -48.93
C ALA A 162 -50.12 38.29 -47.53
N VAL A 163 -50.66 39.13 -46.63
CA VAL A 163 -50.19 39.21 -45.24
C VAL A 163 -50.45 37.90 -44.49
N ALA A 164 -51.66 37.34 -44.61
CA ALA A 164 -52.01 36.09 -43.94
C ALA A 164 -51.14 34.92 -44.43
N GLU A 165 -50.82 34.90 -45.73
CA GLU A 165 -49.90 33.93 -46.32
C GLU A 165 -48.48 34.09 -45.76
N GLU A 166 -47.90 35.30 -45.74
CA GLU A 166 -46.54 35.52 -45.21
C GLU A 166 -46.44 35.19 -43.71
N VAL A 167 -47.43 35.61 -42.91
CA VAL A 167 -47.49 35.26 -41.48
C VAL A 167 -47.62 33.74 -41.30
N GLY A 168 -48.46 33.07 -42.09
CA GLY A 168 -48.62 31.63 -42.07
C GLY A 168 -47.33 30.88 -42.43
N GLN A 169 -46.62 31.33 -43.46
CA GLN A 169 -45.32 30.77 -43.87
C GLN A 169 -44.24 31.01 -42.83
N ALA A 170 -44.18 32.21 -42.23
CA ALA A 170 -43.25 32.53 -41.16
C ALA A 170 -43.50 31.68 -39.90
N ASP A 171 -44.76 31.53 -39.48
CA ASP A 171 -45.13 30.70 -38.33
C ASP A 171 -44.86 29.21 -38.57
N ALA A 172 -45.06 28.72 -39.79
CA ALA A 172 -44.68 27.36 -40.17
C ALA A 172 -43.16 27.16 -40.07
N ALA A 173 -42.37 28.10 -40.62
CA ALA A 173 -40.92 28.06 -40.56
C ALA A 173 -40.38 28.10 -39.12
N ILE A 174 -40.97 28.93 -38.25
CA ILE A 174 -40.61 29.00 -36.82
C ILE A 174 -40.88 27.66 -36.12
N ARG A 175 -42.09 27.10 -36.26
CA ARG A 175 -42.43 25.81 -35.63
C ARG A 175 -41.54 24.67 -36.09
N ASP A 176 -41.16 24.66 -37.37
CA ASP A 176 -40.27 23.64 -37.93
C ASP A 176 -38.84 23.78 -37.41
N ALA A 177 -38.33 25.01 -37.31
CA ALA A 177 -37.02 25.27 -36.74
C ALA A 177 -36.96 24.92 -35.25
N GLU A 178 -37.97 25.29 -34.46
CA GLU A 178 -38.06 24.93 -33.04
C GLU A 178 -38.15 23.42 -32.79
N ARG A 179 -38.83 22.66 -33.67
CA ARG A 179 -38.83 21.19 -33.59
C ARG A 179 -37.44 20.62 -33.75
N LYS A 180 -36.70 21.09 -34.76
CA LYS A 180 -35.30 20.67 -35.01
C LYS A 180 -34.37 21.07 -33.87
N GLN A 181 -34.53 22.27 -33.30
CA GLN A 181 -33.76 22.69 -32.13
C GLN A 181 -33.96 21.75 -30.93
N ARG A 182 -35.20 21.31 -30.66
CA ARG A 182 -35.47 20.34 -29.58
C ARG A 182 -34.83 18.97 -29.83
N GLU A 183 -34.77 18.52 -31.08
CA GLU A 183 -34.09 17.27 -31.44
C GLU A 183 -32.57 17.38 -31.26
N ILE A 184 -31.99 18.50 -31.72
CA ILE A 184 -30.58 18.82 -31.54
C ILE A 184 -30.22 18.92 -30.05
N ASP A 185 -31.01 19.61 -29.24
CA ASP A 185 -30.76 19.77 -27.80
C ASP A 185 -30.77 18.42 -27.06
N ARG A 186 -31.68 17.50 -27.45
CA ARG A 186 -31.71 16.12 -26.93
C ARG A 186 -30.47 15.34 -27.34
N GLU A 187 -30.02 15.48 -28.59
CA GLU A 187 -28.84 14.80 -29.10
C GLU A 187 -27.55 15.33 -28.44
N VAL A 188 -27.42 16.65 -28.26
CA VAL A 188 -26.31 17.27 -27.54
C VAL A 188 -26.28 16.79 -26.09
N THR A 189 -27.43 16.74 -25.41
CA THR A 189 -27.51 16.24 -24.03
C THR A 189 -27.06 14.77 -23.93
N ARG A 190 -27.49 13.92 -24.87
CA ARG A 190 -27.04 12.51 -24.94
C ARG A 190 -25.54 12.41 -25.14
N LEU A 191 -24.98 13.14 -26.12
CA LEU A 191 -23.56 13.14 -26.42
C LEU A 191 -22.70 13.69 -25.27
N GLN A 192 -23.20 14.67 -24.53
CA GLN A 192 -22.55 15.18 -23.31
C GLN A 192 -22.53 14.14 -22.19
N ALA A 193 -23.61 13.34 -22.04
CA ALA A 193 -23.64 12.22 -21.11
C ALA A 193 -22.64 11.12 -21.50
N ASP A 194 -22.56 10.78 -22.78
CA ASP A 194 -21.59 9.80 -23.32
C ASP A 194 -20.14 10.27 -23.12
N ARG A 195 -19.88 11.58 -23.30
CA ARG A 195 -18.58 12.21 -23.04
C ARG A 195 -18.17 12.17 -21.56
N ALA A 196 -19.14 12.25 -20.65
CA ALA A 196 -18.91 12.23 -19.20
C ALA A 196 -18.84 10.81 -18.61
N ALA A 197 -19.24 9.79 -19.38
CA ALA A 197 -19.24 8.41 -18.94
C ALA A 197 -17.79 7.91 -18.72
N LYS A 198 -17.43 7.68 -17.46
CA LYS A 198 -16.20 6.97 -17.14
C LYS A 198 -16.37 5.50 -17.55
N PRO A 199 -15.33 4.86 -18.14
CA PRO A 199 -15.40 3.43 -18.42
C PRO A 199 -15.74 2.67 -17.12
N PRO A 200 -16.61 1.66 -17.18
CA PRO A 200 -16.98 0.88 -16.01
C PRO A 200 -15.71 0.20 -15.48
N SER A 201 -15.41 0.50 -14.23
CA SER A 201 -14.13 0.17 -13.57
C SER A 201 -14.35 -0.71 -12.34
N LYS A 202 -15.47 -1.44 -12.31
CA LYS A 202 -15.85 -2.31 -11.21
C LYS A 202 -16.32 -3.66 -11.75
N MET A 203 -15.93 -4.72 -11.06
CA MET A 203 -16.39 -6.08 -11.33
C MET A 203 -17.84 -6.25 -10.86
N GLU A 204 -18.57 -7.11 -11.55
CA GLU A 204 -19.88 -7.59 -11.14
C GLU A 204 -19.73 -8.98 -10.50
N VAL A 205 -20.30 -9.16 -9.31
CA VAL A 205 -20.40 -10.45 -8.62
C VAL A 205 -21.85 -10.88 -8.61
N GLN A 206 -22.13 -12.05 -9.18
CA GLN A 206 -23.44 -12.68 -9.21
C GLN A 206 -23.47 -13.86 -8.25
N ILE A 207 -24.46 -13.91 -7.37
CA ILE A 207 -24.61 -14.94 -6.33
C ILE A 207 -25.99 -15.56 -6.49
N GLU A 208 -26.04 -16.85 -6.83
CA GLU A 208 -27.29 -17.62 -6.85
C GLU A 208 -27.69 -17.99 -5.42
N LEU A 209 -28.95 -17.74 -5.08
CA LEU A 209 -29.50 -17.91 -3.74
C LEU A 209 -30.84 -18.65 -3.84
N SER A 210 -31.10 -19.57 -2.91
CA SER A 210 -32.40 -20.22 -2.77
C SER A 210 -32.85 -20.17 -1.32
N ALA A 211 -33.96 -19.50 -1.05
CA ALA A 211 -34.51 -19.31 0.29
C ALA A 211 -35.83 -20.08 0.46
N ALA A 212 -35.96 -20.86 1.52
CA ALA A 212 -37.17 -21.66 1.77
C ALA A 212 -38.42 -20.81 2.07
N ALA A 213 -38.23 -19.59 2.57
CA ALA A 213 -39.28 -18.60 2.83
C ALA A 213 -38.68 -17.20 2.66
N ALA A 214 -39.54 -16.19 2.49
CA ALA A 214 -39.09 -14.81 2.42
C ALA A 214 -38.35 -14.42 3.71
N THR A 215 -37.13 -13.90 3.60
CA THR A 215 -36.26 -13.65 4.75
C THR A 215 -35.30 -12.51 4.49
N LYS A 216 -34.87 -11.84 5.56
CA LYS A 216 -33.67 -11.02 5.52
C LYS A 216 -32.45 -11.93 5.52
N ALA A 217 -31.49 -11.65 4.64
CA ALA A 217 -30.22 -12.36 4.56
C ALA A 217 -29.06 -11.37 4.64
N ARG A 218 -28.01 -11.79 5.32
CA ARG A 218 -26.72 -11.09 5.39
C ARG A 218 -25.65 -11.99 4.81
N LEU A 219 -25.12 -11.62 3.66
CA LEU A 219 -24.02 -12.32 3.00
C LEU A 219 -22.69 -11.68 3.40
N ARG A 220 -21.69 -12.49 3.70
CA ARG A 220 -20.29 -12.10 3.83
C ARG A 220 -19.54 -12.60 2.61
N VAL A 221 -19.03 -11.66 1.81
CA VAL A 221 -18.27 -11.95 0.59
C VAL A 221 -16.81 -11.64 0.86
N THR A 222 -15.95 -12.65 0.79
CA THR A 222 -14.52 -12.53 1.05
C THR A 222 -13.71 -12.77 -0.21
N TYR A 223 -12.71 -11.92 -0.47
CA TYR A 223 -11.80 -12.03 -1.62
C TYR A 223 -10.43 -11.45 -1.31
N ALA A 224 -9.43 -11.81 -2.12
CA ALA A 224 -8.06 -11.33 -2.02
C ALA A 224 -7.78 -10.22 -3.05
N VAL A 225 -6.93 -9.27 -2.67
CA VAL A 225 -6.41 -8.17 -3.49
C VAL A 225 -4.89 -8.10 -3.36
N ARG A 226 -4.17 -7.76 -4.44
CA ARG A 226 -2.69 -7.74 -4.45
C ARG A 226 -2.07 -6.37 -4.18
N ASN A 227 -2.82 -5.29 -4.44
CA ASN A 227 -2.31 -3.91 -4.35
C ASN A 227 -2.48 -3.31 -2.95
N ALA A 228 -2.23 -4.13 -1.92
CA ALA A 228 -2.24 -3.72 -0.52
C ALA A 228 -1.06 -4.39 0.17
N ARG A 229 -0.39 -3.68 1.08
CA ARG A 229 0.67 -4.26 1.90
C ARG A 229 0.79 -3.55 3.23
N TRP A 230 1.40 -4.23 4.20
CA TRP A 230 1.90 -3.60 5.40
C TRP A 230 3.37 -3.91 5.66
N VAL A 231 4.05 -3.02 6.37
CA VAL A 231 5.41 -3.22 6.88
C VAL A 231 5.49 -2.91 8.37
N PRO A 232 6.26 -3.67 9.16
CA PRO A 232 6.45 -3.40 10.57
C PRO A 232 7.39 -2.21 10.78
N LEU A 233 7.00 -1.31 11.66
CA LEU A 233 7.81 -0.20 12.16
C LEU A 233 7.86 -0.25 13.68
N TYR A 234 8.94 0.28 14.26
CA TYR A 234 9.12 0.31 15.70
C TYR A 234 9.57 1.69 16.17
N ASP A 235 9.10 2.11 17.34
CA ASP A 235 9.74 3.16 18.13
C ASP A 235 10.35 2.52 19.37
N ALA A 236 11.64 2.72 19.61
CA ALA A 236 12.33 2.28 20.82
C ALA A 236 12.71 3.53 21.63
N ARG A 237 12.08 3.73 22.79
CA ARG A 237 12.32 4.88 23.67
C ARG A 237 12.97 4.42 24.96
N LEU A 238 14.25 4.71 25.12
CA LEU A 238 15.00 4.43 26.34
C LEU A 238 14.95 5.64 27.27
N ASP A 239 14.55 5.41 28.50
CA ASP A 239 14.67 6.37 29.61
C ASP A 239 15.75 5.90 30.58
N THR A 240 16.77 6.75 30.73
CA THR A 240 17.91 6.59 31.66
C THR A 240 17.93 7.68 32.74
N SER A 241 16.94 8.57 32.75
CA SER A 241 16.97 9.85 33.47
C SER A 241 16.59 9.77 34.96
N ALA A 242 15.91 8.70 35.38
CA ALA A 242 15.48 8.54 36.76
C ALA A 242 16.64 8.04 37.64
N LYS A 243 17.26 8.96 38.41
CA LYS A 243 18.16 8.59 39.51
C LYS A 243 17.46 7.57 40.42
N ASP A 244 18.14 6.47 40.71
CA ASP A 244 17.68 5.35 41.55
C ASP A 244 16.57 4.45 40.96
N ARG A 245 16.27 4.54 39.65
CA ARG A 245 15.40 3.57 38.96
C ARG A 245 16.19 2.77 37.94
N LYS A 246 15.79 1.50 37.74
CA LYS A 246 16.27 0.71 36.60
C LYS A 246 15.85 1.43 35.30
N PRO A 247 16.70 1.39 34.24
CA PRO A 247 16.33 1.95 32.95
C PRO A 247 15.08 1.28 32.41
N THR A 248 14.28 2.03 31.66
CA THR A 248 13.06 1.52 31.03
C THR A 248 13.10 1.76 29.52
N LEU A 249 12.75 0.73 28.77
CA LEU A 249 12.61 0.78 27.32
C LEU A 249 11.14 0.58 26.94
N GLU A 250 10.54 1.60 26.35
CA GLU A 250 9.24 1.49 25.69
C GLU A 250 9.48 1.07 24.22
N LEU A 251 9.04 -0.13 23.86
CA LEU A 251 9.04 -0.60 22.48
C LEU A 251 7.62 -0.53 21.92
N VAL A 252 7.37 0.42 21.02
CA VAL A 252 6.09 0.57 20.32
C VAL A 252 6.17 -0.13 18.98
N ARG A 253 5.30 -1.11 18.76
CA ARG A 253 5.12 -1.78 17.47
C ARG A 253 4.07 -1.04 16.64
N ARG A 254 4.35 -0.80 15.37
CA ARG A 254 3.45 -0.15 14.42
C ARG A 254 3.35 -0.95 13.12
N ALA A 255 2.19 -0.90 12.48
CA ALA A 255 2.02 -1.31 11.09
C ALA A 255 1.88 -0.07 10.22
N GLU A 256 2.75 0.05 9.23
CA GLU A 256 2.55 1.00 8.14
C GLU A 256 1.83 0.28 6.99
N ILE A 257 0.62 0.73 6.68
CA ILE A 257 -0.27 0.12 5.68
C ILE A 257 -0.33 1.04 4.47
N GLN A 258 -0.21 0.47 3.27
CA GLN A 258 -0.43 1.18 2.02
C GLN A 258 -1.33 0.34 1.10
N GLN A 259 -2.29 1.00 0.45
CA GLN A 259 -3.21 0.34 -0.47
C GLN A 259 -3.52 1.21 -1.70
N SER A 260 -3.61 0.55 -2.85
CA SER A 260 -4.06 1.12 -4.13
C SER A 260 -4.94 0.10 -4.85
N THR A 261 -5.88 -0.48 -4.11
CA THR A 261 -6.76 -1.57 -4.54
C THR A 261 -7.91 -1.10 -5.42
N GLY A 262 -8.14 0.22 -5.48
CA GLY A 262 -9.25 0.83 -6.21
C GLY A 262 -10.55 0.84 -5.41
N GLU A 263 -10.49 0.47 -4.13
CA GLU A 263 -11.60 0.60 -3.19
C GLU A 263 -11.15 1.32 -1.91
N ASP A 264 -12.05 2.14 -1.37
CA ASP A 264 -11.83 2.82 -0.10
C ASP A 264 -12.30 1.93 1.04
N TRP A 265 -11.44 1.73 2.03
CA TRP A 265 -11.79 1.03 3.25
C TRP A 265 -12.25 2.05 4.26
N SER A 266 -13.54 2.36 4.30
CA SER A 266 -14.11 3.34 5.23
C SER A 266 -14.73 2.64 6.43
N ASP A 267 -14.32 3.02 7.64
CA ASP A 267 -14.84 2.47 8.90
C ASP A 267 -14.80 0.92 8.91
N VAL A 268 -13.62 0.32 8.70
CA VAL A 268 -13.46 -1.15 8.63
C VAL A 268 -12.80 -1.71 9.88
N ALA A 269 -13.17 -2.94 10.26
CA ALA A 269 -12.39 -3.72 11.20
C ALA A 269 -11.08 -4.16 10.54
N LEU A 270 -9.95 -3.58 10.97
CA LEU A 270 -8.67 -3.77 10.32
C LEU A 270 -7.79 -4.73 11.13
N SER A 271 -7.10 -5.63 10.44
CA SER A 271 -6.06 -6.46 11.02
C SER A 271 -4.87 -6.57 10.09
N VAL A 272 -3.70 -6.86 10.66
CA VAL A 272 -2.49 -7.15 9.90
C VAL A 272 -1.98 -8.54 10.25
N SER A 273 -1.56 -9.30 9.25
CA SER A 273 -1.04 -10.65 9.41
C SER A 273 0.37 -10.77 8.86
N THR A 274 1.20 -11.55 9.53
CA THR A 274 2.60 -11.78 9.15
C THR A 274 2.75 -12.80 8.01
N VAL A 275 1.67 -13.49 7.63
CA VAL A 275 1.64 -14.50 6.57
C VAL A 275 1.79 -13.84 5.20
N ARG A 276 2.59 -14.44 4.31
CA ARG A 276 2.67 -14.07 2.89
C ARG A 276 1.78 -14.99 2.08
N THR A 277 0.75 -14.43 1.47
CA THR A 277 -0.26 -15.18 0.71
C THR A 277 0.20 -15.59 -0.70
N GLY A 278 1.22 -14.91 -1.25
CA GLY A 278 1.74 -15.16 -2.59
C GLY A 278 2.87 -16.19 -2.66
N ARG A 279 3.39 -16.68 -1.53
CA ARG A 279 4.34 -17.80 -1.52
C ARG A 279 3.55 -19.09 -1.73
N GLY A 280 3.77 -19.76 -2.87
CA GLY A 280 3.19 -21.09 -3.11
C GLY A 280 3.52 -22.05 -1.96
N GLY A 281 2.61 -22.99 -1.67
CA GLY A 281 2.73 -23.90 -0.53
C GLY A 281 3.81 -24.98 -0.66
N SER A 282 4.47 -25.09 -1.81
CA SER A 282 5.46 -26.13 -2.08
C SER A 282 6.89 -25.65 -1.82
N ALA A 283 7.70 -26.51 -1.19
CA ALA A 283 9.15 -26.29 -1.10
C ALA A 283 9.77 -26.28 -2.52
N PRO A 284 10.83 -25.48 -2.76
CA PRO A 284 11.54 -25.54 -4.03
C PRO A 284 12.20 -26.90 -4.20
N GLU A 285 12.05 -27.51 -5.38
CA GLU A 285 12.74 -28.74 -5.71
C GLU A 285 14.24 -28.47 -5.93
N LEU A 286 15.10 -29.14 -5.16
CA LEU A 286 16.54 -29.05 -5.34
C LEU A 286 16.94 -29.77 -6.62
N ARG A 287 17.71 -29.10 -7.48
CA ARG A 287 18.40 -29.75 -8.60
C ARG A 287 19.71 -30.36 -8.12
N THR A 288 20.09 -31.50 -8.68
CA THR A 288 21.40 -32.11 -8.42
C THR A 288 22.52 -31.15 -8.80
N VAL A 289 23.41 -30.87 -7.85
CA VAL A 289 24.65 -30.14 -8.12
C VAL A 289 25.68 -31.16 -8.61
N ILE A 290 26.01 -31.11 -9.90
CA ILE A 290 27.05 -31.96 -10.50
C ILE A 290 28.36 -31.18 -10.51
N ALA A 291 29.35 -31.64 -9.75
CA ALA A 291 30.71 -31.14 -9.85
C ALA A 291 31.39 -31.81 -11.06
N GLN A 292 31.63 -31.05 -12.12
CA GLN A 292 32.33 -31.52 -13.32
C GLN A 292 33.42 -30.53 -13.72
N TYR A 293 34.50 -31.05 -14.31
CA TYR A 293 35.54 -30.22 -14.91
C TYR A 293 34.96 -29.36 -16.03
N PRO A 294 35.45 -28.12 -16.23
CA PRO A 294 34.96 -27.26 -17.31
C PRO A 294 35.09 -27.99 -18.65
N PRO A 295 34.05 -28.00 -19.50
CA PRO A 295 34.13 -28.63 -20.80
C PRO A 295 35.26 -27.96 -21.61
N PRO A 296 36.00 -28.72 -22.43
CA PRO A 296 37.02 -28.14 -23.31
C PRO A 296 36.37 -27.05 -24.17
N PRO A 297 37.06 -25.93 -24.41
CA PRO A 297 36.51 -24.80 -25.16
C PRO A 297 36.06 -25.29 -26.54
N ALA A 298 34.79 -25.01 -26.88
CA ALA A 298 34.27 -25.32 -28.20
C ALA A 298 35.04 -24.50 -29.26
N PRO A 299 35.34 -25.08 -30.44
CA PRO A 299 35.94 -24.32 -31.53
C PRO A 299 34.98 -23.18 -31.94
N PRO A 300 35.49 -21.96 -32.22
CA PRO A 300 34.63 -20.84 -32.57
C PRO A 300 33.89 -21.14 -33.88
N MET A 301 32.56 -21.19 -33.85
CA MET A 301 31.77 -21.01 -35.06
C MET A 301 31.84 -19.53 -35.46
N ALA A 302 32.32 -19.27 -36.67
CA ALA A 302 32.33 -17.94 -37.26
C ALA A 302 30.89 -17.44 -37.43
N GLN A 303 30.47 -16.50 -36.59
CA GLN A 303 29.26 -15.73 -36.82
C GLN A 303 29.60 -14.55 -37.74
N LEU A 304 29.14 -14.65 -39.00
CA LEU A 304 28.99 -13.49 -39.87
C LEU A 304 28.05 -12.50 -39.17
N GLY A 305 28.52 -11.26 -38.98
CA GLY A 305 27.78 -10.23 -38.28
C GLY A 305 26.61 -9.65 -39.07
N THR A 306 25.77 -8.90 -38.37
CA THR A 306 25.09 -7.73 -38.92
C THR A 306 25.15 -6.59 -37.92
N LEU A 307 25.53 -5.43 -38.45
CA LEU A 307 25.57 -4.12 -37.81
C LEU A 307 24.16 -3.57 -37.65
N ALA A 308 23.89 -2.93 -36.50
CA ALA A 308 22.98 -1.80 -36.27
C ALA A 308 22.55 -1.81 -34.80
N ASP A 309 22.45 -0.75 -34.02
CA ASP A 309 22.74 0.68 -34.16
C ASP A 309 22.40 1.31 -32.77
N LYS A 310 22.92 2.52 -32.52
CA LYS A 310 22.42 3.55 -31.58
C LYS A 310 22.74 3.47 -30.08
N THR A 311 23.80 4.20 -29.74
CA THR A 311 23.84 5.35 -28.81
C THR A 311 22.70 5.55 -27.79
N ALA A 312 23.07 5.64 -26.51
CA ALA A 312 22.35 6.44 -25.52
C ALA A 312 23.35 7.26 -24.67
N ARG A 313 23.03 8.55 -24.53
CA ARG A 313 23.82 9.60 -23.88
C ARG A 313 23.59 9.60 -22.36
N LEU A 314 24.65 9.95 -21.62
CA LEU A 314 24.63 10.30 -20.20
C LEU A 314 24.20 11.76 -19.99
N ARG A 315 23.39 12.02 -18.95
CA ARG A 315 23.30 13.29 -18.17
C ARG A 315 22.53 12.96 -16.87
N ALA A 316 23.19 12.97 -15.72
CA ALA A 316 23.44 14.08 -14.79
C ALA A 316 22.30 14.25 -13.76
N VAL A 317 22.64 13.98 -12.50
CA VAL A 317 21.80 14.07 -11.29
C VAL A 317 22.27 15.27 -10.49
N GLU A 318 21.34 16.14 -10.08
CA GLU A 318 21.51 17.13 -9.01
C GLU A 318 20.66 16.73 -7.80
N PRO A 319 21.11 17.02 -6.57
CA PRO A 319 20.22 17.18 -5.44
C PRO A 319 20.22 18.59 -4.84
N GLN A 320 19.07 18.88 -4.22
CA GLN A 320 18.52 20.13 -3.73
C GLN A 320 19.07 20.61 -2.37
N ALA A 321 18.77 21.88 -2.07
CA ALA A 321 18.96 22.58 -0.78
C ALA A 321 17.74 22.43 0.16
N PRO A 322 17.86 22.77 1.47
CA PRO A 322 17.00 22.25 2.54
C PRO A 322 15.80 23.15 2.90
N VAL A 323 14.80 22.57 3.56
CA VAL A 323 13.72 23.31 4.24
C VAL A 323 13.64 22.90 5.71
N ALA A 324 13.47 23.92 6.56
CA ALA A 324 13.49 23.89 8.02
C ALA A 324 12.19 23.37 8.66
N ALA A 325 12.30 23.08 9.96
CA ALA A 325 11.31 22.46 10.84
C ALA A 325 10.26 23.43 11.43
N ALA A 326 9.14 22.87 11.88
CA ALA A 326 8.13 23.50 12.75
C ALA A 326 7.51 22.44 13.70
N PRO A 327 6.87 22.83 14.83
CA PRO A 327 7.01 22.16 16.13
C PRO A 327 5.93 21.11 16.49
N GLU A 328 6.24 20.38 17.57
CA GLU A 328 5.48 19.27 18.17
C GLU A 328 4.09 19.65 18.72
N ALA A 329 3.12 18.75 18.52
CA ALA A 329 1.82 18.75 19.16
C ALA A 329 1.74 17.66 20.24
N LYS A 330 1.04 17.96 21.35
CA LYS A 330 0.88 17.11 22.53
C LYS A 330 0.14 15.79 22.21
N ARG A 331 0.66 14.70 22.78
CA ARG A 331 0.24 13.31 22.62
C ARG A 331 -1.17 13.07 23.20
N ALA A 332 -2.09 12.60 22.36
CA ALA A 332 -3.29 11.89 22.77
C ALA A 332 -2.98 10.40 22.93
N GLU A 333 -3.57 9.75 23.93
CA GLU A 333 -3.42 8.33 24.19
C GLU A 333 -4.29 7.51 23.23
N GLU A 334 -3.66 6.56 22.53
CA GLU A 334 -4.28 5.68 21.54
C GLU A 334 -4.28 4.24 22.09
N ARG A 335 -5.43 3.57 22.00
CA ARG A 335 -5.74 2.27 22.62
C ARG A 335 -5.06 1.10 21.91
N GLU A 336 -4.88 -0.01 22.64
CA GLU A 336 -4.09 -1.19 22.23
C GLU A 336 -4.89 -2.29 21.49
N THR A 337 -4.18 -3.06 20.65
CA THR A 337 -4.71 -4.18 19.83
C THR A 337 -4.95 -5.46 20.62
N ALA A 338 -5.91 -6.27 20.14
CA ALA A 338 -6.00 -7.68 20.49
C ALA A 338 -5.17 -8.54 19.52
N VAL A 339 -4.38 -9.48 20.04
CA VAL A 339 -3.56 -10.40 19.24
C VAL A 339 -4.25 -11.76 19.17
N GLU A 340 -4.39 -12.31 17.96
CA GLU A 340 -4.78 -13.70 17.77
C GLU A 340 -3.61 -14.51 17.23
N ILE A 341 -3.21 -15.51 18.00
CA ILE A 341 -2.10 -16.42 17.67
C ILE A 341 -2.71 -17.78 17.30
N GLY A 342 -2.63 -18.14 16.03
CA GLY A 342 -2.90 -19.49 15.56
C GLY A 342 -1.60 -20.27 15.36
N ALA A 343 -1.67 -21.60 15.30
CA ALA A 343 -0.50 -22.49 15.17
C ALA A 343 0.42 -22.19 13.96
N TYR A 344 -0.08 -21.46 12.95
CA TYR A 344 0.64 -21.15 11.70
C TYR A 344 0.59 -19.68 11.29
N GLN A 345 -0.04 -18.80 12.07
CA GLN A 345 -0.18 -17.38 11.73
C GLN A 345 -0.31 -16.47 12.95
N THR A 346 0.24 -15.28 12.87
CA THR A 346 0.02 -14.20 13.84
C THR A 346 -0.77 -13.08 13.16
N ALA A 347 -1.95 -12.79 13.69
CA ALA A 347 -2.78 -11.69 13.25
C ALA A 347 -2.97 -10.67 14.38
N PHE A 348 -2.72 -9.40 14.09
CA PHE A 348 -2.92 -8.29 15.00
C PHE A 348 -4.19 -7.54 14.62
N ARG A 349 -5.20 -7.54 15.49
CA ARG A 349 -6.44 -6.79 15.27
C ARG A 349 -6.30 -5.38 15.83
N LEU A 350 -6.43 -4.39 14.94
CA LEU A 350 -6.43 -2.98 15.29
C LEU A 350 -7.66 -2.66 16.14
N PRO A 351 -7.50 -1.95 17.26
CA PRO A 351 -8.63 -1.59 18.10
C PRO A 351 -9.49 -0.56 17.38
N GLY A 352 -10.81 -0.75 17.45
CA GLY A 352 -11.75 0.10 16.75
C GLY A 352 -11.78 -0.13 15.24
N ARG A 353 -12.47 0.76 14.54
CA ARG A 353 -12.61 0.73 13.08
C ARG A 353 -11.80 1.87 12.48
N VAL A 354 -11.21 1.63 11.32
CA VAL A 354 -10.22 2.53 10.71
C VAL A 354 -10.63 2.82 9.26
N SER A 355 -10.40 4.06 8.80
CA SER A 355 -10.56 4.42 7.39
C SER A 355 -9.20 4.55 6.67
N ILE A 356 -9.05 3.95 5.50
CA ILE A 356 -7.90 4.03 4.60
C ILE A 356 -8.41 4.17 3.16
N GLY A 357 -8.31 5.36 2.59
CA GLY A 357 -8.70 5.65 1.21
C GLY A 357 -7.67 5.18 0.19
N THR A 358 -8.09 5.12 -1.06
CA THR A 358 -7.24 4.78 -2.19
C THR A 358 -6.26 5.92 -2.47
N ASN A 359 -4.96 5.63 -2.42
CA ASN A 359 -3.88 6.61 -2.61
C ASN A 359 -3.74 7.66 -1.49
N ASP A 360 -4.26 7.40 -0.28
CA ASP A 360 -4.04 8.25 0.91
C ASP A 360 -2.58 8.27 1.41
N GLY A 361 -1.67 7.57 0.71
CA GLY A 361 -0.30 7.35 1.15
C GLY A 361 -0.18 6.22 2.17
N ALA A 362 0.96 6.18 2.86
CA ALA A 362 1.21 5.19 3.89
C ALA A 362 0.59 5.64 5.23
N LYS A 363 -0.20 4.76 5.86
CA LYS A 363 -0.84 5.03 7.16
C LYS A 363 -0.18 4.20 8.26
N SER A 364 0.40 4.87 9.26
CA SER A 364 1.02 4.21 10.41
C SER A 364 0.03 4.03 11.55
N LEU A 365 -0.20 2.80 11.97
CA LEU A 365 -1.11 2.45 13.06
C LEU A 365 -0.35 1.73 14.17
N ARG A 366 -0.63 2.07 15.43
CA ARG A 366 -0.03 1.37 16.58
C ARG A 366 -0.64 -0.02 16.72
N ILE A 367 0.23 -1.00 16.91
CA ILE A 367 -0.15 -2.37 17.24
C ILE A 367 -0.10 -2.52 18.77
N SER A 368 1.10 -2.58 19.33
CA SER A 368 1.32 -2.85 20.75
C SER A 368 2.37 -1.93 21.33
N THR A 369 2.39 -1.86 22.66
CA THR A 369 3.42 -1.18 23.44
C THR A 369 3.94 -2.14 24.50
N ALA A 370 5.25 -2.34 24.56
CA ALA A 370 5.89 -3.15 25.59
C ALA A 370 6.79 -2.27 26.46
N ALA A 371 6.63 -2.38 27.78
CA ALA A 371 7.53 -1.78 28.76
C ALA A 371 8.56 -2.84 29.20
N ILE A 372 9.83 -2.59 28.88
CA ILE A 372 10.92 -3.56 29.05
C ILE A 372 11.96 -2.96 29.99
N THR A 373 12.55 -3.78 30.85
CA THR A 373 13.76 -3.40 31.61
C THR A 373 14.98 -3.95 30.87
N PRO A 374 15.73 -3.14 30.10
CA PRO A 374 16.88 -3.62 29.37
C PRO A 374 18.13 -3.72 30.26
N GLU A 375 19.08 -4.53 29.84
CA GLU A 375 20.48 -4.41 30.28
C GLU A 375 21.19 -3.36 29.41
N LEU A 376 21.94 -2.47 30.04
CA LEU A 376 22.69 -1.43 29.35
C LEU A 376 24.19 -1.73 29.39
N ILE A 377 24.83 -1.58 28.23
CA ILE A 377 26.28 -1.67 28.11
C ILE A 377 26.77 -0.63 27.10
N ILE A 378 27.88 0.04 27.40
CA ILE A 378 28.53 0.95 26.48
C ILE A 378 29.51 0.14 25.64
N ARG A 379 29.41 0.18 24.31
CA ARG A 379 30.23 -0.60 23.39
C ARG A 379 31.09 0.30 22.53
N ALA A 380 32.36 -0.05 22.37
CA ALA A 380 33.28 0.64 21.47
C ALA A 380 34.15 -0.35 20.69
N ALA A 381 34.46 -0.02 19.44
CA ALA A 381 35.35 -0.77 18.57
C ALA A 381 36.46 0.17 18.04
N PRO A 382 37.41 0.59 18.89
CA PRO A 382 38.32 1.72 18.62
C PRO A 382 39.33 1.45 17.50
N VAL A 383 39.44 0.22 17.01
CA VAL A 383 40.16 -0.10 15.76
C VAL A 383 39.45 0.46 14.51
N ALA A 384 38.14 0.65 14.56
CA ALA A 384 37.31 1.20 13.50
C ALA A 384 36.87 2.64 13.79
N ASP A 385 36.34 2.88 15.00
CA ASP A 385 35.86 4.17 15.48
C ASP A 385 36.02 4.23 17.01
N PRO A 386 36.75 5.22 17.58
CA PRO A 386 36.92 5.36 19.03
C PRO A 386 35.64 5.80 19.75
N THR A 387 34.57 6.14 19.05
CA THR A 387 33.29 6.52 19.66
C THR A 387 32.70 5.37 20.47
N ALA A 388 32.27 5.67 21.70
CA ALA A 388 31.56 4.75 22.57
C ALA A 388 30.05 4.91 22.37
N TYR A 389 29.33 3.82 22.13
CA TYR A 389 27.89 3.81 21.85
C TYR A 389 27.13 3.09 22.96
N LEU A 390 26.02 3.66 23.42
CA LEU A 390 25.14 2.98 24.38
C LEU A 390 24.34 1.89 23.65
N GLU A 391 24.41 0.65 24.13
CA GLU A 391 23.63 -0.49 23.67
C GLU A 391 22.67 -0.92 24.77
N ALA A 392 21.40 -1.13 24.43
CA ALA A 392 20.44 -1.79 25.30
C ALA A 392 20.13 -3.18 24.75
N SER A 393 20.16 -4.18 25.62
CA SER A 393 19.78 -5.56 25.30
C SER A 393 18.62 -6.04 26.16
N PHE A 394 17.72 -6.82 25.57
CA PHE A 394 16.60 -7.41 26.29
C PHE A 394 16.20 -8.74 25.65
N THR A 395 15.57 -9.60 26.44
CA THR A 395 14.95 -10.83 25.96
C THR A 395 13.56 -10.51 25.43
N GLN A 396 13.25 -10.93 24.21
CA GLN A 396 11.89 -10.86 23.68
C GLN A 396 11.01 -11.80 24.52
N GLY A 397 9.96 -11.26 25.15
CA GLY A 397 9.08 -12.02 26.05
C GLY A 397 7.70 -12.35 25.51
N GLU A 398 7.29 -11.77 24.38
CA GLU A 398 5.95 -11.98 23.80
C GLU A 398 5.91 -13.25 22.93
N ASP A 399 4.77 -13.93 22.83
CA ASP A 399 4.67 -15.08 21.92
C ASP A 399 4.73 -14.65 20.44
N ALA A 400 4.32 -13.42 20.13
CA ALA A 400 4.38 -12.87 18.79
C ALA A 400 5.80 -12.40 18.44
N PRO A 401 6.45 -12.95 17.39
CA PRO A 401 7.82 -12.58 17.07
C PRO A 401 7.92 -11.11 16.66
N LEU A 402 9.07 -10.52 16.97
CA LEU A 402 9.48 -9.25 16.38
C LEU A 402 9.88 -9.53 14.93
N LEU A 403 9.25 -8.81 14.01
CA LEU A 403 9.55 -8.91 12.58
C LEU A 403 10.65 -7.91 12.18
N PRO A 404 11.42 -8.21 11.12
CA PRO A 404 12.40 -7.28 10.59
C PRO A 404 11.75 -5.96 10.16
N GLY A 405 12.24 -4.85 10.68
CA GLY A 405 11.64 -3.53 10.43
C GLY A 405 12.54 -2.38 10.83
N LYS A 406 12.19 -1.17 10.39
CA LYS A 406 12.90 0.05 10.78
C LYS A 406 12.53 0.41 12.22
N VAL A 407 13.54 0.82 13.01
CA VAL A 407 13.36 1.28 14.39
C VAL A 407 13.76 2.75 14.47
N SER A 408 12.85 3.60 14.95
CA SER A 408 13.16 4.96 15.38
C SER A 408 13.65 4.93 16.82
N ILE A 409 14.84 5.45 17.08
CA ILE A 409 15.51 5.36 18.37
C ILE A 409 15.40 6.71 19.10
N TYR A 410 14.91 6.65 20.33
CA TYR A 410 14.82 7.79 21.23
C TYR A 410 15.54 7.48 22.54
N ARG A 411 16.26 8.46 23.08
CA ARG A 411 16.93 8.39 24.38
C ARG A 411 16.56 9.65 25.17
N ASP A 412 16.04 9.45 26.39
CA ASP A 412 15.66 10.51 27.33
C ASP A 412 14.73 11.57 26.69
N GLY A 413 13.78 11.11 25.87
CA GLY A 413 12.81 11.95 25.16
C GLY A 413 13.29 12.53 23.82
N MET A 414 14.58 12.43 23.49
CA MET A 414 15.14 12.98 22.24
C MET A 414 15.31 11.90 21.18
N PHE A 415 15.05 12.22 19.91
CA PHE A 415 15.35 11.35 18.78
C PHE A 415 16.87 11.33 18.52
N VAL A 416 17.48 10.14 18.54
CA VAL A 416 18.94 9.97 18.40
C VAL A 416 19.35 9.21 17.14
N GLY A 417 18.40 8.68 16.38
CA GLY A 417 18.67 8.06 15.08
C GLY A 417 17.70 6.95 14.71
N SER A 418 18.08 6.17 13.69
CA SER A 418 17.30 5.01 13.25
C SER A 418 18.17 3.78 13.10
N SER A 419 17.59 2.61 13.39
CA SER A 419 18.23 1.31 13.25
C SER A 419 17.32 0.35 12.45
N ARG A 420 17.78 -0.89 12.26
CA ARG A 420 16.98 -2.01 11.76
C ARG A 420 16.89 -3.08 12.84
N LEU A 421 15.67 -3.53 13.11
CA LEU A 421 15.42 -4.71 13.93
C LEU A 421 15.56 -5.94 13.04
N ALA A 422 16.24 -6.97 13.53
CA ALA A 422 16.19 -8.30 12.93
C ALA A 422 14.93 -9.04 13.38
N THR A 423 14.65 -10.21 12.80
CA THR A 423 13.66 -11.10 13.41
C THR A 423 14.14 -11.49 14.80
N ALA A 424 13.25 -11.48 15.78
CA ALA A 424 13.50 -12.09 17.09
C ALA A 424 12.26 -12.89 17.54
N GLY A 425 12.46 -14.18 17.75
CA GLY A 425 11.47 -15.09 18.32
C GLY A 425 11.38 -14.96 19.84
N LYS A 426 10.53 -15.79 20.45
CA LYS A 426 10.42 -15.88 21.91
C LYS A 426 11.74 -16.26 22.54
N ASP A 427 12.08 -15.58 23.64
CA ASP A 427 13.28 -15.78 24.43
C ASP A 427 14.60 -15.43 23.72
N GLU A 428 14.56 -14.91 22.49
CA GLU A 428 15.75 -14.43 21.78
C GLU A 428 16.19 -13.04 22.29
N THR A 429 17.50 -12.81 22.31
CA THR A 429 18.07 -11.53 22.74
C THR A 429 18.05 -10.50 21.61
N VAL A 430 17.39 -9.38 21.86
CA VAL A 430 17.40 -8.20 20.99
C VAL A 430 18.43 -7.19 21.49
N ARG A 431 19.13 -6.52 20.57
CA ARG A 431 20.10 -5.47 20.87
C ARG A 431 19.83 -4.24 20.02
N LEU A 432 19.79 -3.07 20.65
CA LEU A 432 19.57 -1.79 19.98
C LEU A 432 20.58 -0.75 20.48
N GLY A 433 21.16 0.01 19.55
CA GLY A 433 22.02 1.14 19.88
C GLY A 433 21.21 2.42 20.12
N PHE A 434 21.58 3.18 21.16
CA PHE A 434 20.93 4.42 21.62
C PHE A 434 21.84 5.65 21.49
N GLY A 435 22.70 5.63 20.47
CA GLY A 435 23.60 6.75 20.13
C GLY A 435 24.92 6.73 20.90
N ALA A 436 25.76 7.72 20.58
CA ALA A 436 27.05 7.91 21.24
C ALA A 436 26.86 8.29 22.72
N ASP A 437 27.81 7.90 23.55
CA ASP A 437 27.94 8.32 24.93
C ASP A 437 29.24 9.12 25.10
N ASP A 438 29.15 10.43 24.92
CA ASP A 438 30.30 11.33 24.91
C ASP A 438 31.04 11.43 26.25
N LYS A 439 30.42 10.95 27.34
CA LYS A 439 31.01 10.90 28.67
C LYS A 439 31.89 9.66 28.87
N VAL A 440 31.89 8.70 27.96
CA VAL A 440 32.89 7.63 27.94
C VAL A 440 33.90 7.92 26.84
N LYS A 441 35.14 8.22 27.25
CA LYS A 441 36.24 8.46 26.31
C LYS A 441 37.05 7.19 26.13
N VAL A 442 37.22 6.78 24.88
CA VAL A 442 38.03 5.62 24.50
C VAL A 442 39.14 6.08 23.59
N GLU A 443 40.37 5.73 23.94
CA GLU A 443 41.56 6.03 23.16
C GLU A 443 42.33 4.74 22.90
N ARG A 444 42.77 4.52 21.65
CA ARG A 444 43.59 3.37 21.28
C ARG A 444 44.93 3.85 20.74
N SER A 445 46.00 3.33 21.33
CA SER A 445 47.38 3.64 20.96
C SER A 445 48.10 2.37 20.48
N VAL A 446 48.97 2.53 19.48
CA VAL A 446 49.87 1.46 19.03
C VAL A 446 51.10 1.49 19.93
N ILE A 447 51.30 0.43 20.69
CA ILE A 447 52.46 0.27 21.59
C ILE A 447 53.64 -0.37 20.87
N LYS A 448 53.36 -1.34 20.00
CA LYS A 448 54.38 -2.03 19.21
C LYS A 448 53.82 -2.41 17.85
N ARG A 449 54.64 -2.22 16.83
CA ARG A 449 54.45 -2.79 15.49
C ARG A 449 55.81 -3.24 14.96
N ASN A 450 56.02 -4.54 14.89
CA ASN A 450 57.27 -5.11 14.40
C ASN A 450 56.97 -6.07 13.26
N GLU A 451 57.32 -5.68 12.04
CA GLU A 451 57.21 -6.49 10.83
C GLU A 451 58.63 -6.85 10.38
N GLY A 452 59.02 -8.13 10.45
CA GLY A 452 60.39 -8.53 10.18
C GLY A 452 60.65 -10.03 10.15
N SER A 453 61.88 -10.41 9.77
CA SER A 453 62.37 -11.79 9.88
C SER A 453 62.73 -12.11 11.33
N ALA A 454 62.45 -13.33 11.77
CA ALA A 454 62.56 -13.73 13.17
C ALA A 454 64.02 -13.97 13.64
N GLY A 455 64.78 -12.93 13.99
CA GLY A 455 66.05 -13.08 14.71
C GLY A 455 67.29 -13.46 13.86
N LEU A 456 68.45 -13.52 14.53
CA LEU A 456 69.82 -13.52 13.96
C LEU A 456 70.37 -14.88 13.48
N ILE A 457 69.54 -15.92 13.32
CA ILE A 457 69.95 -17.25 12.83
C ILE A 457 68.98 -17.68 11.75
N VAL A 458 69.47 -18.12 10.58
CA VAL A 458 68.74 -18.50 9.35
C VAL A 458 67.28 -18.92 9.60
N THR A 459 66.34 -17.98 9.48
CA THR A 459 64.91 -18.28 9.65
C THR A 459 64.20 -18.47 8.33
N THR A 460 63.31 -19.46 8.27
CA THR A 460 62.39 -19.75 7.15
C THR A 460 61.05 -19.02 7.28
N ALA A 461 60.84 -18.20 8.32
CA ALA A 461 59.56 -17.53 8.60
C ALA A 461 59.68 -16.00 8.75
N LYS A 462 58.62 -15.30 8.37
CA LYS A 462 58.35 -13.88 8.68
C LYS A 462 57.40 -13.78 9.87
N ILE A 463 57.52 -12.68 10.62
CA ILE A 463 56.68 -12.38 11.77
C ILE A 463 56.10 -10.95 11.64
N ASP A 464 54.83 -10.80 11.98
CA ASP A 464 54.16 -9.52 12.27
C ASP A 464 53.67 -9.59 13.72
N GLU A 465 54.24 -8.76 14.58
CA GLU A 465 53.85 -8.63 15.98
C GLU A 465 53.29 -7.23 16.23
N ARG A 466 52.06 -7.18 16.77
CA ARG A 466 51.38 -5.92 17.09
C ARG A 466 50.91 -5.92 18.53
N ALA A 467 51.08 -4.79 19.20
CA ALA A 467 50.56 -4.55 20.54
C ALA A 467 49.87 -3.18 20.59
N PHE A 468 48.71 -3.16 21.23
CA PHE A 468 47.84 -2.01 21.36
C PHE A 468 47.47 -1.81 22.82
N LYS A 469 47.28 -0.56 23.22
CA LYS A 469 46.71 -0.19 24.51
C LYS A 469 45.47 0.64 24.26
N THR A 470 44.35 0.19 24.81
CA THR A 470 43.09 0.92 24.81
C THR A 470 42.81 1.44 26.21
N THR A 471 42.64 2.75 26.34
CA THR A 471 42.30 3.43 27.59
C THR A 471 40.83 3.84 27.55
N VAL A 472 40.09 3.51 28.59
CA VAL A 472 38.66 3.79 28.76
C VAL A 472 38.48 4.67 29.98
N ARG A 473 37.95 5.88 29.81
CA ARG A 473 37.67 6.82 30.90
C ARG A 473 36.17 7.06 31.05
N ASN A 474 35.64 6.82 32.24
CA ASN A 474 34.26 7.14 32.59
C ASN A 474 34.18 8.56 33.19
N ALA A 475 33.51 9.48 32.49
CA ALA A 475 33.22 10.84 32.97
C ALA A 475 31.77 11.01 33.47
N HIS A 476 31.01 9.93 33.62
CA HIS A 476 29.72 9.96 34.35
C HIS A 476 29.94 10.08 35.85
N ASP A 477 28.90 10.52 36.55
CA ASP A 477 28.80 10.54 38.01
C ASP A 477 28.32 9.19 38.60
N PHE A 478 28.11 8.18 37.75
CA PHE A 478 27.71 6.81 38.10
C PHE A 478 28.62 5.76 37.43
N PRO A 479 28.73 4.54 37.99
CA PRO A 479 29.51 3.46 37.37
C PRO A 479 28.89 2.99 36.06
N VAL A 480 29.71 2.64 35.07
CA VAL A 480 29.27 2.13 33.76
C VAL A 480 30.00 0.85 33.39
N LYS A 481 29.30 -0.04 32.68
CA LYS A 481 29.90 -1.21 32.01
C LYS A 481 30.30 -0.83 30.59
N VAL A 482 31.55 -1.07 30.23
CA VAL A 482 32.09 -0.79 28.90
C VAL A 482 32.63 -2.08 28.27
N ALA A 483 32.12 -2.45 27.10
CA ALA A 483 32.63 -3.52 26.25
C ALA A 483 33.50 -2.96 25.14
N ILE A 484 34.80 -3.26 25.18
CA ILE A 484 35.74 -2.93 24.11
C ILE A 484 35.88 -4.15 23.20
N GLN A 485 35.72 -3.94 21.90
CA GLN A 485 35.90 -4.96 20.88
C GLN A 485 37.12 -4.64 20.00
N ASP A 486 37.93 -5.67 19.73
CA ASP A 486 39.04 -5.62 18.77
C ASP A 486 39.12 -6.95 18.00
N GLN A 487 40.02 -7.02 17.01
CA GLN A 487 40.10 -8.12 16.06
C GLN A 487 41.44 -8.85 16.20
N LEU A 488 41.36 -10.15 16.52
CA LEU A 488 42.47 -11.09 16.36
C LEU A 488 42.43 -11.65 14.94
N PRO A 489 43.52 -11.56 14.16
CA PRO A 489 43.57 -12.19 12.84
C PRO A 489 43.23 -13.68 12.90
N VAL A 490 42.65 -14.20 11.82
CA VAL A 490 42.31 -15.62 11.69
C VAL A 490 42.86 -16.15 10.38
N SER A 491 43.23 -17.43 10.36
CA SER A 491 43.73 -18.11 9.16
C SER A 491 42.95 -19.40 8.90
N GLU A 492 42.69 -19.70 7.63
CA GLU A 492 42.23 -21.00 7.15
C GLU A 492 43.38 -21.87 6.61
N ASN A 493 44.59 -21.30 6.54
CA ASN A 493 45.79 -21.99 6.12
C ASN A 493 46.67 -22.33 7.33
N GLU A 494 46.98 -23.62 7.49
CA GLU A 494 47.78 -24.16 8.60
C GLU A 494 49.22 -23.61 8.65
N GLU A 495 49.76 -23.12 7.53
CA GLU A 495 51.10 -22.52 7.49
C GLU A 495 51.15 -21.09 8.07
N ILE A 496 49.99 -20.44 8.23
CA ILE A 496 49.88 -19.12 8.85
C ILE A 496 49.40 -19.31 10.28
N VAL A 497 50.33 -19.19 11.21
CA VAL A 497 50.08 -19.38 12.64
C VAL A 497 49.77 -18.03 13.27
N VAL A 498 48.61 -17.91 13.92
CA VAL A 498 48.20 -16.72 14.67
C VAL A 498 48.16 -17.03 16.16
N GLU A 499 48.81 -16.19 16.96
CA GLU A 499 48.92 -16.33 18.41
C GLU A 499 48.52 -15.04 19.11
N MET A 500 47.67 -15.13 20.14
CA MET A 500 47.44 -14.03 21.09
C MET A 500 48.57 -14.05 22.13
N LEU A 501 49.23 -12.90 22.35
CA LEU A 501 50.40 -12.84 23.22
C LEU A 501 50.01 -12.70 24.71
N PRO A 502 50.83 -13.23 25.64
CA PRO A 502 50.54 -13.20 27.09
C PRO A 502 50.44 -11.81 27.72
N SER A 503 50.95 -10.76 27.05
CA SER A 503 50.79 -9.36 27.46
C SER A 503 49.37 -8.82 27.24
N THR A 504 48.50 -9.61 26.62
CA THR A 504 47.08 -9.29 26.45
C THR A 504 46.34 -9.40 27.78
N THR A 505 45.56 -8.38 28.11
CA THR A 505 44.55 -8.48 29.18
C THR A 505 43.63 -9.65 28.84
N PRO A 506 43.35 -10.61 29.73
CA PRO A 506 42.48 -11.74 29.42
C PRO A 506 41.10 -11.26 28.91
N PRO A 507 40.65 -11.72 27.73
CA PRO A 507 39.37 -11.30 27.19
C PRO A 507 38.21 -11.89 28.00
N THR A 508 37.12 -11.14 28.11
CA THR A 508 35.87 -11.60 28.71
C THR A 508 35.18 -12.61 27.78
N ALA A 509 35.28 -12.40 26.46
CA ALA A 509 34.74 -13.31 25.46
C ALA A 509 35.55 -13.28 24.15
N THR A 510 35.50 -14.39 23.41
CA THR A 510 36.07 -14.54 22.08
C THR A 510 35.01 -15.05 21.10
N ASN A 511 35.21 -14.82 19.80
CA ASN A 511 34.27 -15.17 18.74
C ASN A 511 32.87 -14.54 18.95
N VAL A 512 32.87 -13.29 19.42
CA VAL A 512 31.66 -12.58 19.84
C VAL A 512 30.68 -12.46 18.68
N ARG A 513 29.40 -12.80 18.93
CA ARG A 513 28.32 -12.78 17.93
C ARG A 513 28.60 -13.67 16.73
N ASP A 514 29.17 -14.84 16.98
CA ASP A 514 29.54 -15.86 15.98
C ASP A 514 30.53 -15.37 14.92
N ARG A 515 31.29 -14.31 15.24
CA ARG A 515 32.32 -13.75 14.36
C ARG A 515 33.70 -14.19 14.83
N ARG A 516 34.28 -15.14 14.09
CA ARG A 516 35.62 -15.68 14.37
C ARG A 516 36.66 -14.55 14.47
N GLY A 517 37.46 -14.55 15.53
CA GLY A 517 38.52 -13.55 15.76
C GLY A 517 38.05 -12.24 16.40
N VAL A 518 36.75 -11.99 16.54
CA VAL A 518 36.24 -10.82 17.29
C VAL A 518 36.38 -11.11 18.79
N THR A 519 37.16 -10.27 19.48
CA THR A 519 37.50 -10.43 20.91
C THR A 519 36.91 -9.26 21.70
N GLU A 520 36.42 -9.53 22.92
CA GLU A 520 35.76 -8.54 23.77
C GLU A 520 36.33 -8.53 25.20
N TRP A 521 36.47 -7.32 25.73
CA TRP A 521 36.80 -7.04 27.12
C TRP A 521 35.69 -6.18 27.75
N VAL A 522 35.02 -6.71 28.77
CA VAL A 522 34.02 -5.98 29.55
C VAL A 522 34.68 -5.48 30.82
N VAL A 523 34.61 -4.16 31.05
CA VAL A 523 35.13 -3.50 32.25
C VAL A 523 34.04 -2.73 32.97
N ASP A 524 33.98 -2.87 34.29
CA ASP A 524 33.22 -1.97 35.16
C ASP A 524 34.11 -0.76 35.52
N ALA A 525 33.69 0.43 35.10
CA ALA A 525 34.40 1.69 35.36
C ALA A 525 33.59 2.56 36.32
N LYS A 526 34.13 2.82 37.51
CA LYS A 526 33.55 3.73 38.51
C LYS A 526 33.52 5.18 38.01
N PRO A 527 32.76 6.09 38.64
CA PRO A 527 32.76 7.51 38.29
C PRO A 527 34.20 8.07 38.28
N GLY A 528 34.59 8.73 37.18
CA GLY A 528 35.93 9.31 37.00
C GLY A 528 37.06 8.30 36.74
N GLU A 529 36.79 6.99 36.81
CA GLU A 529 37.82 5.95 36.69
C GLU A 529 38.34 5.82 35.25
N THR A 530 39.63 5.49 35.14
CA THR A 530 40.29 5.13 33.89
C THR A 530 40.74 3.67 33.96
N LYS A 531 40.41 2.88 32.94
CA LYS A 531 40.79 1.47 32.78
C LYS A 531 41.65 1.30 31.55
N ASP A 532 42.68 0.46 31.65
CA ASP A 532 43.56 0.13 30.53
C ASP A 532 43.36 -1.33 30.11
N ILE A 533 43.27 -1.55 28.81
CA ILE A 533 43.18 -2.88 28.18
C ILE A 533 44.36 -3.01 27.23
N SER A 534 45.18 -4.04 27.43
CA SER A 534 46.30 -4.36 26.55
C SER A 534 45.88 -5.49 25.60
N PHE A 535 46.13 -5.35 24.30
CA PHE A 535 45.85 -6.39 23.31
C PHE A 535 47.05 -6.56 22.40
N ALA A 536 47.60 -7.77 22.35
CA ALA A 536 48.78 -8.08 21.56
C ALA A 536 48.67 -9.44 20.88
N TRP A 537 49.15 -9.52 19.65
CA TRP A 537 49.14 -10.74 18.86
C TRP A 537 50.34 -10.83 17.93
N ARG A 538 50.59 -12.04 17.45
CA ARG A 538 51.66 -12.39 16.53
C ARG A 538 51.12 -13.26 15.40
N VAL A 539 51.50 -12.93 14.16
CA VAL A 539 51.29 -13.78 12.99
C VAL A 539 52.65 -14.26 12.48
N ARG A 540 52.77 -15.56 12.20
CA ARG A 540 53.98 -16.19 11.66
C ARG A 540 53.66 -16.97 10.39
N TRP A 541 54.43 -16.76 9.32
CA TRP A 541 54.21 -17.42 8.03
C TRP A 541 55.54 -17.68 7.28
N PRO A 542 55.58 -18.54 6.24
CA PRO A 542 56.79 -18.82 5.47
C PRO A 542 57.36 -17.58 4.78
N LYS A 543 58.70 -17.43 4.77
CA LYS A 543 59.38 -16.21 4.29
C LYS A 543 59.20 -15.95 2.80
N ASP A 544 59.02 -17.01 2.02
CA ASP A 544 58.82 -17.04 0.57
C ASP A 544 57.39 -16.67 0.17
N LYS A 545 56.48 -16.57 1.15
CA LYS A 545 55.09 -16.18 0.93
C LYS A 545 54.84 -14.74 1.37
N THR A 546 53.84 -14.13 0.74
CA THR A 546 53.30 -12.82 1.09
C THR A 546 51.88 -13.03 1.61
N ILE A 547 51.56 -12.39 2.73
CA ILE A 547 50.21 -12.40 3.30
C ILE A 547 49.65 -10.99 3.31
N VAL A 548 48.33 -10.89 3.31
CA VAL A 548 47.59 -9.64 3.44
C VAL A 548 46.60 -9.82 4.59
N ILE A 549 46.63 -8.91 5.56
CA ILE A 549 45.71 -8.90 6.70
C ILE A 549 44.69 -7.78 6.46
N GLN A 550 43.45 -8.15 6.18
CA GLN A 550 42.34 -7.24 5.94
C GLN A 550 41.10 -7.73 6.70
N PRO A 551 40.20 -6.84 7.15
CA PRO A 551 38.91 -7.24 7.69
C PRO A 551 38.14 -8.09 6.67
N SER A 552 37.52 -9.19 7.12
CA SER A 552 36.55 -9.92 6.30
C SER A 552 35.36 -8.99 6.04
N GLY A 553 35.00 -8.81 4.77
CA GLY A 553 33.96 -7.88 4.31
C GLY A 553 32.59 -8.05 4.97
#